data_AF-A0A0B0Q4W3-F1
#
_entry.id   AF-A0A0B0Q4W3-F1
#
_cell.length_a   1.000
_cell.length_b   1.000
_cell.length_c   1.000
_cell.angle_alpha   90.00
_cell.angle_beta   90.00
_cell.angle_gamma   90.00
#
_symmetry.space_group_name_H-M   'P 1'
#
loop_
_entity.id
_entity.type
_entity.pdbx_description
1 polymer ?
#
loop_
_entity_poly.entity_id
_entity_poly.type
_entity_poly.pdbx_seq_one_letter_code
_entity_poly.pdbx_strand_id
1 'polypeptide(L)'
;MKTLEQFCKQNEPKRRKSKLDVYYEEITELYDRGYQIEQIQDFLKSQKIDISVRGIRKYLQSRKTMQVKTVHGAQINNEPTTRSSVTQNFIDKYKK
;
A
#
# COMPACT_ATOMS: atom_id res chain seq x y z
N MET A 1 6.84 17.64 31.93
CA MET A 1 6.91 16.57 30.91
C MET A 1 5.83 16.82 29.87
N LYS A 2 6.14 16.68 28.57
CA LYS A 2 5.11 16.64 27.52
C LYS A 2 4.47 15.25 27.53
N THR A 3 3.14 15.17 27.53
CA THR A 3 2.41 13.88 27.52
C THR A 3 2.31 13.33 26.09
N LEU A 4 2.13 12.02 25.95
CA LEU A 4 1.93 11.36 24.65
C LEU A 4 0.75 12.00 23.88
N GLU A 5 -0.34 12.31 24.58
CA GLU A 5 -1.50 12.99 23.99
C GLU A 5 -1.15 14.35 23.39
N GLN A 6 -0.31 15.15 24.06
CA GLN A 6 0.13 16.44 23.52
C GLN A 6 0.98 16.28 22.26
N PHE A 7 1.82 15.24 22.21
CA PHE A 7 2.64 14.95 21.02
C PHE A 7 1.77 14.53 19.82
N CYS A 8 0.80 13.64 20.03
CA CYS A 8 -0.10 13.17 18.97
C CYS A 8 -1.01 14.29 18.44
N LYS A 9 -1.49 15.20 19.30
CA LYS A 9 -2.30 16.35 18.88
C LYS A 9 -1.49 17.39 18.10
N GLN A 10 -0.21 17.58 18.44
CA GLN A 10 0.65 18.54 17.74
C GLN A 10 1.18 18.02 16.40
N ASN A 11 1.34 16.71 16.26
CA ASN A 11 1.91 16.08 15.07
C ASN A 11 0.91 15.11 14.45
N GLU A 12 -0.17 15.66 13.89
CA GLU A 12 -1.14 14.85 13.18
C GLU A 12 -0.46 14.15 11.99
N PRO A 13 -0.57 12.81 11.87
CA PRO A 13 0.17 12.05 10.89
C PRO A 13 -0.32 12.37 9.47
N LYS A 14 0.37 13.29 8.80
CA LYS A 14 0.11 13.60 7.38
C LYS A 14 0.68 12.50 6.50
N ARG A 15 -0.21 11.70 5.90
CA ARG A 15 0.19 10.69 4.91
C ARG A 15 0.83 11.38 3.69
N ARG A 16 1.97 10.86 3.24
CA ARG A 16 2.62 11.32 2.02
C ARG A 16 1.76 10.92 0.82
N LYS A 17 1.40 11.89 -0.04
CA LYS A 17 0.76 11.61 -1.33
C LYS A 17 1.82 11.30 -2.37
N SER A 18 1.51 10.42 -3.31
CA SER A 18 2.43 10.09 -4.40
C SER A 18 2.42 11.21 -5.43
N LYS A 19 3.57 11.51 -6.03
CA LYS A 19 3.64 12.43 -7.19
C LYS A 19 2.87 11.87 -8.40
N LEU A 20 2.76 10.54 -8.48
CA LEU A 20 2.00 9.85 -9.52
C LEU A 20 0.48 10.00 -9.36
N ASP A 21 -0.01 10.46 -8.20
CA ASP A 21 -1.46 10.62 -7.97
C ASP A 21 -2.07 11.64 -8.92
N VAL A 22 -1.28 12.63 -9.36
CA VAL A 22 -1.71 13.66 -10.33
C VAL A 22 -1.92 13.07 -11.73
N TYR A 23 -1.20 11.99 -12.06
CA TYR A 23 -1.20 11.37 -13.39
C TYR A 23 -1.89 10.00 -13.35
N TYR A 24 -2.77 9.78 -12.37
CA TYR A 24 -3.34 8.47 -12.14
C TYR A 24 -4.12 7.98 -13.35
N GLU A 25 -4.99 8.85 -13.90
CA GLU A 25 -5.88 8.53 -15.01
C GLU A 25 -5.07 8.19 -16.26
N GLU A 26 -4.07 9.00 -16.60
CA GLU A 26 -3.20 8.79 -17.75
C GLU A 26 -2.36 7.53 -17.61
N ILE A 27 -1.79 7.27 -16.43
CA ILE A 27 -1.02 6.04 -16.17
C ILE A 27 -1.90 4.80 -16.34
N THR A 28 -3.13 4.83 -15.80
CA THR A 28 -4.06 3.69 -15.94
C THR A 28 -4.53 3.52 -17.37
N GLU A 29 -4.85 4.61 -18.07
CA GLU A 29 -5.30 4.55 -19.45
C GLU A 29 -4.22 4.00 -20.38
N LEU A 30 -2.98 4.46 -20.23
CA LEU A 30 -1.85 3.90 -20.99
C LEU A 30 -1.66 2.41 -20.67
N TYR A 31 -1.78 2.02 -19.40
CA TYR A 31 -1.67 0.62 -19.02
C TYR A 31 -2.79 -0.25 -19.62
N ASP A 32 -4.04 0.23 -19.59
CA ASP A 32 -5.21 -0.47 -20.11
C ASP A 32 -5.22 -0.57 -21.64
N ARG A 33 -4.64 0.43 -22.31
CA ARG A 33 -4.38 0.40 -23.76
C ARG A 33 -3.24 -0.53 -24.16
N GLY A 34 -2.57 -1.16 -23.19
CA GLY A 34 -1.53 -2.17 -23.43
C GLY A 34 -0.13 -1.59 -23.65
N TYR A 35 0.11 -0.32 -23.33
CA TYR A 35 1.46 0.24 -23.39
C TYR A 35 2.38 -0.43 -22.35
N GLN A 36 3.64 -0.62 -22.73
CA GLN A 36 4.65 -1.18 -21.85
C GLN A 36 5.01 -0.21 -20.73
N ILE A 37 5.46 -0.73 -19.59
CA ILE A 37 5.80 0.09 -18.41
C ILE A 37 6.94 1.06 -18.73
N GLU A 38 7.85 0.67 -19.61
CA GLU A 38 8.96 1.48 -20.13
C GLU A 38 8.43 2.69 -20.92
N GLN A 39 7.39 2.51 -21.73
CA GLN A 39 6.74 3.60 -22.47
C GLN A 39 6.00 4.55 -21.53
N ILE A 40 5.33 4.01 -20.51
CA ILE A 40 4.70 4.81 -19.45
C ILE A 40 5.76 5.60 -18.66
N GLN A 41 6.93 5.00 -18.42
CA GLN A 41 8.04 5.68 -17.77
C GLN A 41 8.54 6.86 -18.61
N ASP A 42 8.67 6.68 -19.92
CA ASP A 42 9.11 7.75 -20.82
C ASP A 42 8.07 8.88 -20.93
N PHE A 43 6.78 8.54 -20.93
CA PHE A 43 5.71 9.54 -20.77
C PHE A 43 5.88 10.33 -19.47
N LEU A 44 6.09 9.67 -18.32
CA LEU A 44 6.27 10.34 -17.04
C LEU A 44 7.54 11.20 -17.00
N LYS A 45 8.63 10.77 -17.63
CA LYS A 45 9.85 11.58 -17.79
C LYS A 45 9.57 12.86 -18.58
N SER A 46 8.74 12.80 -19.63
CA SER A 46 8.32 13.99 -20.39
C SER A 46 7.57 15.01 -19.53
N GLN A 47 6.86 14.53 -18.51
CA GLN A 47 6.18 15.34 -17.49
C GLN A 47 7.09 15.74 -16.31
N LYS A 48 8.41 15.58 -16.46
CA LYS A 48 9.43 15.85 -15.42
C LYS A 48 9.29 15.00 -14.16
N ILE A 49 8.69 13.81 -14.28
CA ILE A 49 8.63 12.81 -13.21
C ILE A 49 9.67 11.74 -13.48
N ASP A 50 10.73 11.76 -12.67
CA ASP A 50 11.68 10.66 -12.64
C ASP A 50 11.22 9.58 -11.65
N ILE A 51 10.93 8.40 -12.19
CA ILE A 51 10.53 7.22 -11.42
C ILE A 51 11.04 5.96 -12.07
N SER A 52 11.40 4.97 -11.25
CA SER A 52 11.79 3.65 -11.75
C SER A 52 10.59 2.84 -12.24
N VAL A 53 10.83 1.94 -13.20
CA VAL A 53 9.88 0.90 -13.66
C VAL A 53 9.25 0.15 -12.47
N ARG A 54 10.06 -0.21 -11.48
CA ARG A 54 9.58 -0.87 -10.25
C ARG A 54 8.61 0.01 -9.45
N GLY A 55 8.84 1.31 -9.42
CA GLY A 55 7.95 2.30 -8.80
C GLY A 55 6.58 2.34 -9.47
N ILE A 56 6.55 2.37 -10.80
CA ILE A 56 5.30 2.35 -11.59
C ILE A 56 4.53 1.05 -11.35
N ARG A 57 5.20 -0.11 -11.38
CA ARG A 57 4.57 -1.41 -11.10
C ARG A 57 3.96 -1.47 -9.71
N LYS A 58 4.70 -1.02 -8.69
CA LYS A 58 4.19 -0.94 -7.31
C LYS A 58 2.98 0.00 -7.21
N TYR A 59 3.04 1.13 -7.90
CA TYR A 59 1.95 2.10 -7.92
C TYR A 59 0.65 1.48 -8.46
N LEU A 60 0.72 0.87 -9.66
CA LEU A 60 -0.41 0.15 -10.26
C LEU A 60 -0.96 -0.96 -9.36
N GLN A 61 -0.09 -1.78 -8.76
CA GLN A 61 -0.49 -2.87 -7.85
C GLN A 61 -1.16 -2.34 -6.56
N SER A 62 -0.63 -1.26 -6.00
CA SER A 62 -1.19 -0.64 -4.78
C SER A 62 -2.58 -0.03 -5.03
N ARG A 63 -2.86 0.41 -6.26
CA ARG A 63 -4.16 0.97 -6.65
C ARG A 63 -5.17 -0.11 -7.02
N LYS A 64 -4.75 -1.21 -7.65
CA LYS A 64 -5.61 -2.39 -7.87
C LYS A 64 -6.10 -2.99 -6.55
N THR A 65 -5.23 -3.09 -5.55
CA THR A 65 -5.59 -3.57 -4.20
C THR A 65 -6.46 -2.59 -3.41
N MET A 66 -6.41 -1.29 -3.70
CA MET A 66 -7.29 -0.28 -3.11
C MET A 66 -8.70 -0.32 -3.70
N GLN A 67 -8.84 -0.46 -5.03
CA GLN A 67 -10.16 -0.53 -5.65
C GLN A 67 -10.97 -1.76 -5.17
N VAL A 68 -10.33 -2.93 -5.01
CA VAL A 68 -10.99 -4.15 -4.50
C VAL A 68 -11.49 -3.99 -3.05
N LYS A 69 -10.87 -3.13 -2.24
CA LYS A 69 -11.24 -2.93 -0.83
C LYS A 69 -12.40 -1.96 -0.61
N THR A 70 -12.93 -1.35 -1.67
CA THR A 70 -14.03 -0.37 -1.56
C THR A 70 -15.41 -1.02 -1.75
N VAL A 71 -15.46 -2.33 -1.98
CA VAL A 71 -16.70 -3.11 -2.02
C VAL A 71 -16.62 -4.16 -0.91
N HIS A 72 -17.55 -4.06 0.04
CA HIS A 72 -17.74 -4.88 1.25
C HIS A 72 -16.91 -4.49 2.47
N GLY A 73 -17.63 -3.94 3.45
CA GLY A 73 -17.22 -3.96 4.84
C GLY A 73 -16.84 -5.38 5.23
N ALA A 74 -15.56 -5.56 5.58
CA ALA A 74 -15.06 -6.81 6.10
C ALA A 74 -15.64 -7.01 7.50
N GLN A 75 -16.74 -7.76 7.58
CA GLN A 75 -17.06 -8.52 8.78
C GLN A 75 -15.87 -9.45 9.04
N ILE A 76 -15.18 -9.19 10.14
CA ILE A 76 -14.10 -10.00 10.66
C ILE A 76 -14.77 -11.25 11.25
N ASN A 77 -14.94 -12.30 10.46
CA ASN A 77 -15.25 -13.60 11.03
C ASN A 77 -14.00 -14.08 11.75
N ASN A 78 -13.99 -13.93 13.08
CA ASN A 78 -12.99 -14.51 13.97
C ASN A 78 -13.15 -16.05 13.96
N GLU A 79 -12.74 -16.71 12.89
CA GLU A 79 -12.46 -18.14 12.98
C GLU A 79 -11.19 -18.31 13.82
N PRO A 80 -11.20 -19.17 14.86
CA PRO A 80 -10.00 -19.45 15.62
C PRO A 80 -9.01 -20.16 14.70
N THR A 81 -7.97 -19.44 14.25
CA THR A 81 -6.84 -20.05 13.55
C THR A 81 -6.23 -21.11 14.44
N THR A 82 -6.37 -22.39 14.05
CA THR A 82 -5.69 -23.50 14.71
C THR A 82 -4.19 -23.28 14.56
N ARG A 83 -3.50 -23.00 15.68
CA ARG A 83 -2.06 -22.78 15.69
C ARG A 83 -1.35 -24.03 15.21
N SER A 84 -0.31 -23.87 14.40
CA SER A 84 0.52 -25.01 14.02
C SER A 84 1.21 -25.59 15.26
N SER A 85 1.44 -26.90 15.27
CA SER A 85 2.12 -27.59 16.38
C SER A 85 3.47 -26.96 16.73
N VAL A 86 4.17 -26.42 15.72
CA VAL A 86 5.44 -25.71 15.88
C VAL A 86 5.27 -24.45 16.71
N THR A 87 4.22 -23.65 16.46
CA THR A 87 3.94 -22.44 17.27
C THR A 87 3.47 -22.76 18.68
N GLN A 88 2.78 -23.88 18.88
CA GLN A 88 2.34 -24.31 20.21
C GLN A 88 3.54 -24.69 21.09
N ASN A 89 4.46 -25.52 20.56
CA ASN A 89 5.66 -25.96 21.27
C ASN A 89 6.57 -24.80 21.69
N PHE A 90 6.64 -23.74 20.87
CA PHE A 90 7.42 -22.56 21.21
C PHE A 90 6.80 -21.81 22.39
N ILE A 91 5.48 -21.63 22.42
CA ILE A 91 4.79 -20.91 23.50
C ILE A 91 4.87 -21.71 24.81
N ASP A 92 4.68 -23.01 24.75
CA ASP A 92 4.71 -23.87 25.94
C ASP A 92 6.12 -23.95 26.56
N LYS A 93 7.17 -23.86 25.74
CA LYS A 93 8.56 -23.82 26.23
C LYS A 93 8.89 -22.60 27.09
N TYR A 94 8.17 -21.49 26.92
CA TYR A 94 8.45 -20.22 27.60
C TYR A 94 7.34 -19.78 28.58
N LYS A 95 6.29 -20.58 28.76
CA LYS A 95 5.35 -20.42 29.88
C LYS A 95 5.95 -21.08 31.12
N LYS A 96 6.48 -20.23 32.01
CA LYS A 96 7.00 -20.61 33.32
C LYS A 96 5.87 -20.77 34.32
#